data_AF-U1R2E6-F1
#
_entry.id   AF-U1R2E6-F1
#
_cell.length_a   1.000
_cell.length_b   1.000
_cell.length_c   1.000
_cell.angle_alpha   90.00
_cell.angle_beta   90.00
_cell.angle_gamma   90.00
#
_symmetry.space_group_name_H-M   'P 1'
#
loop_
_entity.id
_entity.type
_entity.pdbx_description
1 polymer ?
#
loop_
_entity_poly.entity_id
_entity_poly.type
_entity_poly.pdbx_seq_one_letter_code
_entity_poly.pdbx_strand_id
1 'polypeptide(L)'
;MATQDQTTVDGTGFSTLEAAVVGLLTLTGVFHLYAGIVEGAPPVLLAGLGFFGGVGLYLWGWRRQLLTVAAIPFTAIQIPLWYVVKAGNFTPVGYADKFTQVVAIAVLIILAFRR
;
A
#
# COMPACT_ATOMS: atom_id res chain seq x y z
N MET A 1 0.22 9.61 -36.96
CA MET A 1 1.39 9.08 -36.22
C MET A 1 0.86 8.63 -34.86
N ALA A 2 0.47 7.35 -34.76
CA ALA A 2 -0.10 6.79 -33.54
C ALA A 2 1.04 6.42 -32.59
N THR A 3 1.12 7.09 -31.45
CA THR A 3 2.06 6.73 -30.38
C THR A 3 1.57 5.42 -29.77
N GLN A 4 2.37 4.37 -29.93
CA GLN A 4 2.04 3.02 -29.49
C GLN A 4 1.96 2.99 -27.96
N ASP A 5 0.80 2.55 -27.45
CA ASP A 5 0.49 2.36 -26.03
C ASP A 5 1.18 1.06 -25.54
N GLN A 6 2.50 1.10 -25.38
CA GLN A 6 3.29 -0.02 -24.87
C GLN A 6 3.29 -0.01 -23.34
N THR A 7 2.35 -0.69 -22.67
CA THR A 7 2.55 -1.20 -21.28
C THR A 7 1.73 -2.47 -20.98
N THR A 8 1.46 -3.32 -21.98
CA THR A 8 0.98 -4.67 -21.73
C THR A 8 2.17 -5.60 -21.50
N VAL A 9 2.40 -6.02 -20.26
CA VAL A 9 3.11 -7.29 -20.01
C VAL A 9 2.14 -8.40 -20.40
N ASP A 10 2.61 -9.29 -21.26
CA ASP A 10 1.83 -10.21 -22.07
C ASP A 10 0.82 -11.10 -21.33
N GLY A 11 -0.31 -11.35 -21.98
CA GLY A 11 -1.05 -12.62 -21.95
C GLY A 11 -1.91 -12.98 -20.73
N THR A 12 -1.66 -12.48 -19.51
CA THR A 12 -2.39 -12.94 -18.31
C THR A 12 -2.55 -11.89 -17.19
N GLY A 13 -3.65 -11.13 -17.19
CA GLY A 13 -4.42 -10.78 -15.98
C GLY A 13 -3.99 -9.67 -15.01
N PHE A 14 -2.84 -9.00 -15.15
CA PHE A 14 -2.38 -7.94 -14.22
C PHE A 14 -1.73 -6.74 -14.92
N SER A 15 -2.16 -5.51 -14.62
CA SER A 15 -1.55 -4.30 -15.18
C SER A 15 -0.33 -3.82 -14.36
N THR A 16 0.56 -3.04 -14.98
CA THR A 16 1.71 -2.43 -14.30
C THR A 16 1.32 -1.61 -13.06
N LEU A 17 0.18 -0.91 -13.11
CA LEU A 17 -0.31 -0.15 -11.95
C LEU A 17 -0.76 -1.07 -10.81
N GLU A 18 -1.41 -2.19 -11.12
CA GLU A 18 -1.82 -3.16 -10.12
C GLU A 18 -0.59 -3.81 -9.46
N ALA A 19 0.42 -4.16 -10.26
CA ALA A 19 1.69 -4.68 -9.76
C ALA A 19 2.38 -3.67 -8.84
N ALA A 20 2.40 -2.39 -9.23
CA ALA A 20 2.95 -1.31 -8.41
C ALA A 20 2.19 -1.15 -7.08
N VAL A 21 0.86 -1.15 -7.09
CA VAL A 21 0.04 -1.09 -5.87
C VAL A 21 0.34 -2.28 -4.95
N VAL A 22 0.38 -3.50 -5.50
CA VAL A 22 0.69 -4.70 -4.73
C VAL A 22 2.06 -4.56 -4.08
N GLY A 23 3.09 -4.19 -4.85
CA GLY A 23 4.44 -4.01 -4.32
C GLY A 23 4.54 -2.97 -3.21
N LEU A 24 3.93 -1.79 -3.41
CA LEU A 24 3.94 -0.70 -2.44
C LEU A 24 3.20 -1.04 -1.13
N LEU A 25 2.03 -1.67 -1.23
CA LEU A 25 1.26 -2.10 -0.07
C LEU A 25 1.95 -3.24 0.68
N THR A 26 2.58 -4.18 -0.04
CA THR A 26 3.41 -5.23 0.58
C THR A 26 4.60 -4.62 1.32
N LEU A 27 5.31 -3.67 0.72
CA LEU A 27 6.44 -2.99 1.37
C LEU A 27 5.99 -2.24 2.63
N THR A 28 4.86 -1.53 2.55
CA THR A 28 4.22 -0.89 3.72
C THR A 28 3.93 -1.91 4.81
N GLY A 29 3.35 -3.07 4.45
CA GLY A 29 3.11 -4.19 5.37
C GLY A 29 4.39 -4.66 6.07
N VAL A 30 5.50 -4.81 5.34
CA VAL A 30 6.81 -5.18 5.91
C VAL A 30 7.28 -4.16 6.95
N PHE A 31 7.20 -2.86 6.64
CA PHE A 31 7.56 -1.82 7.62
C PHE A 31 6.70 -1.90 8.89
N HIS A 32 5.41 -2.21 8.75
CA HIS A 32 4.50 -2.34 9.88
C HIS A 32 4.77 -3.60 10.73
N LEU A 33 5.10 -4.72 10.09
CA LEU A 33 5.53 -5.91 10.84
C LEU A 33 6.83 -5.64 11.60
N TYR A 34 7.81 -4.99 10.95
CA TYR A 34 9.06 -4.59 11.60
C TYR A 34 8.79 -3.67 12.80
N ALA A 35 8.05 -2.57 12.62
CA ALA A 35 7.73 -1.66 13.71
C ALA A 35 6.91 -2.33 14.82
N GLY A 36 5.98 -3.20 14.44
CA GLY A 36 5.16 -3.95 15.38
C GLY A 36 5.98 -4.88 16.29
N ILE A 37 6.98 -5.57 15.74
CA ILE A 37 7.83 -6.53 16.45
C ILE A 37 8.99 -5.83 17.15
N VAL A 38 9.75 -5.02 16.42
CA VAL A 38 11.03 -4.45 16.88
C VAL A 38 10.82 -3.20 17.73
N GLU A 39 9.83 -2.38 17.40
CA GLU A 39 9.51 -1.15 18.16
C GLU A 39 8.40 -1.38 19.20
N GLY A 40 7.88 -2.61 19.32
CA GLY A 40 6.90 -2.98 20.33
C GLY A 40 5.54 -2.30 20.16
N ALA A 41 5.04 -2.23 18.92
CA ALA A 41 3.79 -1.54 18.58
C ALA A 41 2.69 -2.49 18.09
N PRO A 42 1.98 -3.22 18.98
CA PRO A 42 0.97 -4.21 18.57
C PRO A 42 -0.14 -3.68 17.63
N PRO A 43 -0.67 -2.45 17.77
CA PRO A 43 -1.64 -1.93 16.80
C PRO A 43 -1.06 -1.80 15.38
N VAL A 44 0.23 -1.43 15.28
CA VAL A 44 0.95 -1.33 14.00
C VAL A 44 1.21 -2.71 13.41
N LEU A 45 1.51 -3.71 14.26
CA LEU A 45 1.62 -5.11 13.83
C LEU A 45 0.32 -5.60 13.17
N LEU A 46 -0.82 -5.34 13.81
CA LEU A 46 -2.14 -5.69 13.26
C LEU A 46 -2.42 -4.96 11.93
N ALA A 47 -2.04 -3.69 11.82
CA ALA A 47 -2.14 -2.96 10.56
C ALA A 47 -1.27 -3.58 9.45
N GLY A 48 -0.06 -4.03 9.78
CA GLY A 48 0.80 -4.78 8.86
C GLY A 48 0.15 -6.06 8.35
N LEU A 49 -0.45 -6.85 9.24
CA LEU A 49 -1.24 -8.02 8.85
C LEU A 49 -2.46 -7.64 7.98
N GLY A 50 -3.10 -6.49 8.26
CA GLY A 50 -4.16 -5.93 7.43
C GLY A 50 -3.72 -5.64 6.00
N PHE A 51 -2.53 -5.05 5.81
CA PHE A 51 -1.96 -4.84 4.47
C PHE A 51 -1.74 -6.16 3.72
N PHE A 52 -1.14 -7.17 4.37
CA PHE A 52 -0.94 -8.48 3.76
C PHE A 52 -2.25 -9.20 3.45
N GLY A 53 -3.23 -9.13 4.36
CA GLY A 53 -4.57 -9.69 4.14
C GLY A 53 -5.27 -9.03 2.95
N GLY A 54 -5.22 -7.69 2.86
CA GLY A 54 -5.76 -6.93 1.74
C GLY A 54 -5.11 -7.28 0.41
N VAL A 55 -3.78 -7.36 0.37
CA VAL A 55 -3.03 -7.80 -0.82
C VAL A 55 -3.38 -9.24 -1.20
N GLY A 56 -3.45 -10.16 -0.24
CA GLY A 56 -3.82 -11.55 -0.48
C GLY A 56 -5.22 -11.69 -1.09
N LEU A 57 -6.21 -11.01 -0.53
CA LEU A 57 -7.57 -10.96 -1.08
C LEU A 57 -7.60 -10.36 -2.48
N TYR A 58 -6.81 -9.31 -2.73
CA TYR A 58 -6.73 -8.66 -4.04
C TYR A 58 -6.17 -9.60 -5.12
N LEU A 59 -5.07 -10.29 -4.80
CA LEU A 59 -4.44 -11.28 -5.67
C LEU A 59 -5.38 -12.46 -5.95
N TRP A 60 -6.15 -12.89 -4.94
CA TRP A 60 -7.21 -13.89 -5.10
C TRP A 60 -8.34 -13.44 -6.04
N GLY A 61 -8.43 -12.15 -6.35
CA GLY A 61 -9.51 -11.61 -7.20
C GLY A 61 -10.76 -11.23 -6.42
N TRP A 62 -10.71 -11.21 -5.08
CA TRP A 62 -11.84 -10.82 -4.26
C TRP A 62 -12.13 -9.32 -4.38
N ARG A 63 -13.29 -8.95 -4.94
CA ARG A 63 -13.82 -7.57 -5.00
C ARG A 63 -12.73 -6.51 -5.24
N ARG A 64 -11.90 -6.69 -6.27
CA ARG A 64 -10.68 -5.88 -6.50
C ARG A 64 -10.92 -4.37 -6.46
N GLN A 65 -12.06 -3.88 -6.98
CA GLN A 65 -12.40 -2.46 -6.92
C GLN A 65 -12.66 -1.97 -5.49
N LEU A 66 -13.41 -2.74 -4.69
CA LEU A 66 -13.65 -2.41 -3.28
C LEU A 66 -12.33 -2.36 -2.50
N LEU A 67 -11.44 -3.34 -2.72
CA LEU A 67 -10.13 -3.37 -2.08
C LEU A 67 -9.23 -2.20 -2.50
N THR A 68 -9.23 -1.83 -3.79
CA THR A 68 -8.51 -0.64 -4.27
C THR A 68 -9.00 0.62 -3.55
N VAL A 69 -10.32 0.83 -3.49
CA VAL A 69 -10.89 2.01 -2.84
C VAL A 69 -10.66 1.99 -1.32
N ALA A 70 -10.83 0.85 -0.66
CA ALA A 70 -10.65 0.71 0.78
C ALA A 70 -9.19 0.87 1.23
N ALA A 71 -8.22 0.49 0.39
CA ALA A 71 -6.80 0.67 0.68
C ALA A 71 -6.41 2.14 0.80
N ILE A 72 -7.12 3.06 0.14
CA ILE A 72 -6.83 4.51 0.20
C ILE A 72 -7.01 5.05 1.63
N PRO A 73 -8.22 5.04 2.25
CA PRO A 73 -8.39 5.53 3.61
C PRO A 73 -7.62 4.69 4.63
N PHE A 74 -7.51 3.37 4.42
CA PHE A 74 -6.74 2.50 5.31
C PHE A 74 -5.26 2.89 5.37
N THR A 75 -4.66 3.26 4.24
CA THR A 75 -3.26 3.73 4.17
C THR A 75 -3.16 5.17 4.66
N ALA A 76 -4.06 6.05 4.23
CA ALA A 76 -4.01 7.47 4.54
C ALA A 76 -4.08 7.76 6.05
N ILE A 77 -4.89 7.00 6.81
CA ILE A 77 -5.02 7.21 8.26
C ILE A 77 -3.74 6.85 9.03
N GLN A 78 -2.88 5.98 8.49
CA GLN A 78 -1.64 5.58 9.17
C GLN A 78 -0.66 6.75 9.29
N ILE A 79 -0.71 7.72 8.36
CA ILE A 79 0.18 8.89 8.33
C ILE A 79 -0.04 9.80 9.56
N PRO A 80 -1.25 10.36 9.80
CA PRO A 80 -1.50 11.17 10.98
C PRO A 80 -1.39 10.36 12.28
N LEU A 81 -1.81 9.09 12.30
CA LEU A 81 -1.67 8.24 13.49
C LEU A 81 -0.20 8.05 13.88
N TRP A 82 0.68 7.79 12.91
CA TRP A 82 2.11 7.71 13.16
C TRP A 82 2.68 9.02 13.68
N TYR A 83 2.28 10.16 13.10
CA TYR A 83 2.75 11.46 13.54
C TYR A 83 2.41 11.71 15.03
N VAL A 84 1.17 11.45 15.42
CA VAL A 84 0.69 11.63 16.79
C VAL A 84 1.34 10.63 17.75
N VAL A 85 1.39 9.34 17.39
CA VAL A 85 1.92 8.28 18.27
C VAL A 85 3.42 8.40 18.47
N LYS A 86 4.19 8.78 17.45
CA LYS A 86 5.64 8.95 17.57
C LYS A 86 6.04 10.25 18.24
N ALA A 87 5.19 11.27 18.26
CA ALA A 87 5.37 12.52 19.00
C ALA A 87 6.79 13.13 18.87
N GLY A 88 7.37 13.11 17.67
CA GLY A 88 8.72 13.65 17.40
C GLY A 88 9.85 12.63 17.44
N ASN A 89 9.64 11.41 17.95
CA ASN A 89 10.60 10.31 17.88
C ASN A 89 10.50 9.57 16.54
N PHE A 90 10.84 10.28 15.47
CA PHE A 90 10.76 9.78 14.11
C PHE A 90 12.03 9.01 13.73
N THR A 91 11.86 7.83 13.17
CA THR A 91 12.97 6.98 12.71
C THR A 91 13.09 7.04 11.19
N PRO A 92 14.28 6.79 10.60
CA PRO A 92 14.43 6.67 9.16
C PRO A 92 13.48 5.64 8.52
N VAL A 93 13.23 4.52 9.22
CA VAL A 93 12.26 3.50 8.81
C VAL A 93 10.85 4.07 8.77
N GLY A 94 10.45 4.84 9.79
CA GLY A 94 9.16 5.53 9.81
C GLY A 94 8.98 6.49 8.64
N TYR A 95 10.01 7.26 8.28
CA TYR A 95 9.96 8.13 7.10
C TYR A 95 9.87 7.35 5.78
N ALA A 96 10.65 6.29 5.62
CA ALA A 96 10.62 5.44 4.42
C ALA A 96 9.24 4.79 4.20
N ASP A 97 8.60 4.34 5.29
CA ASP A 97 7.23 3.84 5.27
C ASP A 97 6.24 4.93 4.81
N LYS A 98 6.30 6.13 5.39
CA LYS A 98 5.39 7.22 5.01
C LYS A 98 5.57 7.69 3.57
N PHE A 99 6.81 7.75 3.09
CA PHE A 99 7.06 8.00 1.68
C PHE A 99 6.41 6.92 0.79
N THR A 100 6.60 5.65 1.15
CA THR A 100 5.98 4.51 0.43
C THR A 100 4.46 4.61 0.42
N GLN A 101 3.84 4.97 1.54
CA GLN A 101 2.39 5.17 1.66
C GLN A 101 1.87 6.32 0.80
N VAL A 102 2.57 7.45 0.76
CA VAL A 102 2.18 8.59 -0.09
C VAL A 102 2.19 8.17 -1.57
N VAL A 103 3.23 7.47 -2.01
CA VAL A 103 3.30 6.93 -3.37
C VAL A 103 2.18 5.90 -3.60
N ALA A 104 1.95 4.99 -2.66
CA ALA A 104 0.89 3.99 -2.75
C ALA A 104 -0.49 4.63 -2.92
N ILE A 105 -0.80 5.67 -2.13
CA ILE A 105 -2.06 6.41 -2.21
C ILE A 105 -2.21 7.06 -3.59
N ALA A 106 -1.17 7.72 -4.11
CA ALA A 106 -1.22 8.33 -5.43
C ALA A 106 -1.50 7.29 -6.53
N VAL A 107 -0.81 6.16 -6.51
CA VAL A 107 -1.00 5.08 -7.49
C VAL A 107 -2.39 4.42 -7.33
N LEU A 108 -2.86 4.22 -6.10
CA LEU A 108 -4.20 3.70 -5.82
C LEU A 108 -5.30 4.62 -6.36
N ILE A 109 -5.17 5.94 -6.18
CA ILE A 109 -6.11 6.93 -6.71
C ILE A 109 -6.14 6.84 -8.24
N ILE A 110 -4.97 6.81 -8.89
CA ILE A 110 -4.88 6.66 -10.35
C ILE A 110 -5.55 5.35 -10.79
N LEU A 111 -5.26 4.24 -10.13
CA LEU A 111 -5.84 2.93 -10.44
C LEU A 111 -7.37 2.91 -10.22
N ALA A 112 -7.87 3.60 -9.19
CA ALA A 112 -9.29 3.69 -8.89
C ALA A 112 -10.06 4.50 -9.94
N PHE A 113 -9.45 5.53 -10.54
CA PHE A 113 -10.07 6.33 -11.60
C PHE A 113 -9.94 5.73 -13.00
N ARG A 114 -8.96 4.84 -13.22
CA ARG A 114 -8.76 4.15 -14.50
C ARG A 114 -9.65 2.91 -14.68
N ARG A 115 -10.29 2.46 -13.59
CA ARG A 115 -11.20 1.30 -13.57
C ARG A 115 -12.64 1.78 -13.54
#